data_AF-A0A3C1FJT2-F1
#
_entry.id   AF-A0A3C1FJT2-F1
#
_cell.length_a   1.000
_cell.length_b   1.000
_cell.length_c   1.000
_cell.angle_alpha   90.00
_cell.angle_beta   90.00
_cell.angle_gamma   90.00
#
_symmetry.space_group_name_H-M   'P 1'
#
loop_
_entity.id
_entity.type
_entity.pdbx_description
1 polymer ?
#
loop_
_entity_poly.entity_id
_entity_poly.type
_entity_poly.pdbx_seq_one_letter_code
_entity_poly.pdbx_strand_id
1 'polypeptide(L)' 'TIAQQVFDVEPKLGEGSDLEQVMGFLIQNSVSYSLRGGTREILRGIIARGLGLR' A
#
# COMPACT_ATOMS: atom_id res chain seq x y z
N THR A 1 -2.22 5.89 -4.96
CA THR A 1 -2.31 4.98 -3.79
C THR A 1 -1.63 5.63 -2.59
N ILE A 2 -1.81 5.15 -1.35
CA ILE A 2 -1.09 5.73 -0.17
C ILE A 2 0.43 5.72 -0.39
N ALA A 3 0.97 4.69 -1.04
CA ALA A 3 2.39 4.62 -1.38
C ALA A 3 2.88 5.85 -2.17
N GLN A 4 2.14 6.32 -3.17
CA GLN A 4 2.49 7.53 -3.94
C GLN A 4 2.38 8.83 -3.13
N GLN A 5 1.65 8.83 -2.00
CA GLN A 5 1.54 9.99 -1.12
C GLN A 5 2.66 10.02 -0.07
N VAL A 6 3.27 8.86 0.19
CA VAL A 6 4.37 8.71 1.15
C VAL A 6 5.72 8.92 0.49
N PHE A 7 5.85 8.54 -0.78
CA PHE A 7 7.10 8.67 -1.54
C PHE A 7 6.95 9.71 -2.64
N ASP A 8 7.83 10.72 -2.63
CA ASP A 8 7.93 11.77 -3.66
C ASP A 8 8.75 11.28 -4.86
N VAL A 9 8.35 10.15 -5.43
CA VAL A 9 9.00 9.54 -6.59
C VAL A 9 7.96 9.16 -7.63
N GLU A 10 8.33 9.32 -8.91
CA GLU A 10 7.42 9.00 -10.00
C GLU A 10 7.49 7.50 -10.32
N PRO A 11 6.36 6.78 -10.38
CA PRO A 11 6.38 5.37 -10.78
C PRO A 11 6.79 5.25 -12.25
N LYS A 12 7.83 4.47 -12.53
CA LYS A 12 8.33 4.24 -13.89
C LYS A 12 8.41 2.75 -14.18
N LEU A 13 8.38 2.38 -15.46
CA LEU A 13 8.65 1.02 -15.90
C LEU A 13 9.90 1.01 -16.76
N GLY A 14 10.83 0.11 -16.46
CA GLY A 14 12.01 -0.14 -17.29
C GLY A 14 13.08 0.96 -17.26
N GLU A 15 12.84 2.08 -16.57
CA GLU A 15 13.76 3.21 -16.42
C GLU A 15 13.66 3.81 -15.01
N GLY A 16 14.72 4.48 -14.56
CA GLY A 16 14.81 5.08 -13.22
C GLY A 16 15.43 4.16 -12.17
N SER A 17 15.40 4.60 -10.92
CA SER A 17 15.88 3.87 -9.75
C SER A 17 15.04 2.63 -9.43
N ASP A 18 15.61 1.69 -8.68
CA ASP A 18 14.92 0.46 -8.25
C ASP A 18 13.57 0.76 -7.58
N LEU A 19 13.50 1.84 -6.78
CA LEU A 19 12.26 2.25 -6.12
C LEU A 19 11.18 2.70 -7.11
N GLU A 20 11.54 3.51 -8.11
CA GLU A 20 10.62 3.98 -9.14
C GLU A 20 10.07 2.80 -9.97
N GLN A 21 10.94 1.83 -10.29
CA GLN A 21 10.59 0.63 -11.04
C GLN A 21 9.67 -0.32 -10.27
N VAL A 22 10.02 -0.62 -9.01
CA VAL A 22 9.20 -1.46 -8.13
C VAL A 22 7.84 -0.79 -7.87
N MET A 23 7.81 0.53 -7.69
CA MET A 23 6.54 1.24 -7.50
C MET A 23 5.68 1.21 -8.78
N GLY A 24 6.27 1.37 -9.96
CA GLY A 24 5.56 1.23 -11.23
C GLY A 24 4.94 -0.16 -11.42
N PHE A 25 5.72 -1.21 -11.12
CA PHE A 25 5.24 -2.59 -11.13
C PHE A 25 4.09 -2.81 -10.13
N LEU A 26 4.24 -2.35 -8.89
CA LEU A 26 3.23 -2.52 -7.84
C LEU A 26 1.94 -1.79 -8.16
N ILE A 27 1.99 -0.58 -8.75
CA ILE A 27 0.77 0.14 -9.13
C ILE A 27 -0.03 -0.64 -10.17
N GLN A 28 0.63 -1.17 -11.21
CA GLN A 28 -0.06 -1.94 -12.26
C GLN A 28 -0.62 -3.27 -11.77
N ASN A 29 0.06 -3.92 -10.83
CA ASN A 29 -0.34 -5.23 -10.31
C ASN A 29 -1.16 -5.15 -9.02
N SER A 30 -1.31 -3.96 -8.44
CA SER A 30 -2.05 -3.81 -7.18
C SER A 30 -3.53 -4.08 -7.40
N VAL A 31 -4.04 -5.09 -6.69
CA VAL A 31 -5.47 -5.30 -6.61
C VAL A 31 -6.05 -4.26 -5.67
N SER A 32 -6.82 -3.32 -6.22
CA SER A 32 -7.54 -2.33 -5.43
C SER A 32 -8.80 -2.97 -4.85
N TYR A 33 -8.70 -3.44 -3.61
CA TYR A 33 -9.88 -3.85 -2.85
C TYR A 33 -10.54 -2.61 -2.25
N SER A 34 -11.77 -2.31 -2.66
CA SER A 34 -12.56 -1.32 -1.94
C SER A 34 -12.84 -1.87 -0.54
N LEU A 35 -12.17 -1.34 0.48
CA LEU A 35 -12.52 -1.63 1.86
C LEU A 35 -13.76 -0.80 2.20
N ARG A 36 -14.93 -1.19 1.68
CA ARG A 36 -16.21 -0.93 2.36
C ARG A 36 -16.07 -1.58 3.74
N GLY A 37 -16.48 -0.86 4.78
CA GLY A 37 -15.99 -0.92 6.18
C GLY A 37 -16.05 -2.25 6.96
N GLY A 38 -15.67 -3.38 6.36
CA GLY A 38 -15.36 -4.62 7.05
C GLY A 38 -13.84 -4.86 7.13
N THR A 39 -13.10 -4.67 6.03
CA THR A 39 -11.67 -5.04 6.02
C THR A 39 -10.78 -4.08 6.79
N ARG A 40 -11.12 -2.77 6.83
CA ARG A 40 -10.35 -1.77 7.57
C ARG A 40 -10.50 -2.00 9.08
N GLU A 41 -11.69 -2.41 9.49
CA GLU A 41 -12.09 -2.78 10.85
C GLU A 41 -11.40 -4.08 11.27
N ILE A 42 -11.31 -5.07 10.37
CA ILE A 42 -10.54 -6.30 10.58
C ILE A 42 -9.04 -5.99 10.75
N LEU A 43 -8.45 -5.19 9.85
CA LEU A 43 -7.03 -4.82 9.94
C LEU A 43 -6.72 -4.03 11.21
N ARG A 44 -7.57 -3.06 11.60
CA ARG A 44 -7.44 -2.37 12.90
C ARG A 44 -7.49 -3.36 14.06
N GLY A 45 -8.42 -4.32 14.03
CA GLY A 45 -8.52 -5.36 15.05
C GLY A 45 -7.28 -6.25 15.13
N ILE A 46 -6.68 -6.61 14.00
CA ILE A 46 -5.43 -7.39 13.94
C ILE A 46 -4.27 -6.60 14.55
N ILE A 47 -4.12 -5.33 14.17
CA ILE A 47 -3.05 -4.45 14.67
C ILE A 47 -3.22 -4.19 16.18
N ALA A 48 -4.43 -3.86 16.64
CA ALA A 48 -4.71 -3.62 18.07
C ALA A 48 -4.40 -4.86 18.93
N ARG A 49 -4.79 -6.06 18.46
CA ARG A 49 -4.43 -7.34 19.12
C ARG A 49 -2.93 -7.57 19.15
N GLY A 50 -2.22 -7.29 18.05
CA GLY A 50 -0.76 -7.41 17.98
C GLY A 50 -0.01 -6.43 18.88
N LEU A 51 -0.58 -5.25 19.12
CA LEU A 51 -0.02 -4.22 20.00
C LEU A 51 -0.43 -4.36 21.47
N GLY A 52 -1.25 -5.36 21.83
CA GLY A 52 -1.78 -5.51 23.19
C GLY A 52 -2.77 -4.40 23.59
N LEU A 53 -3.23 -3.61 22.64
CA LEU A 53 -4.20 -2.53 22.85
C LEU A 53 -5.61 -3.16 22.82
N ARG A 54 -6.17 -3.40 24.01
CA ARG A 54 -7.58 -3.74 24.21
C ARG A 54 -8.19 -2.73 25.15
#